data_AF-A0A919UC03-F1
#
_entry.id   AF-A0A919UC03-F1
#
_cell.length_a   1.000
_cell.length_b   1.000
_cell.length_c   1.000
_cell.angle_alpha   90.00
_cell.angle_beta   90.00
_cell.angle_gamma   90.00
#
_symmetry.space_group_name_H-M   'P 1'
#
loop_
_entity.id
_entity.type
_entity.pdbx_description
1 polymer ?
#
loop_
_entity_poly.entity_id
_entity_poly.type
_entity_poly.pdbx_seq_one_letter_code
_entity_poly.pdbx_strand_id
1 'polypeptide(L)'
;MTETLWASAARNYEAAGLLQEAARCHHRAGSLRRAVDLYAELGLHHEAATVLAENGNAVGGAWRLAHHAHDPAAARLMLRRAPGPAGRLLHRLVSARCDLLDGVSETVVTDALDAAQDLLDGGPPDDAQRIESWAVLLAEEIRRPDLVALVFAAAVRGDRQGAAQRWQVWAQRRYGMRIVVAEPAHDVDVVFAGARRWT
;
A
#
# COMPACT_ATOMS: atom_id res chain seq x y z
N MET A 1 15.22 22.46 23.01
CA MET A 1 14.27 23.59 23.18
C MET A 1 13.54 24.00 21.89
N THR A 2 14.05 23.71 20.70
CA THR A 2 13.42 24.12 19.42
C THR A 2 12.24 23.24 19.00
N GLU A 3 12.28 21.94 19.28
CA GLU A 3 11.23 20.97 18.90
C GLU A 3 9.85 21.29 19.51
N THR A 4 9.82 21.68 20.78
CA THR A 4 8.58 22.05 21.48
C THR A 4 7.97 23.34 20.94
N LEU A 5 8.81 24.29 20.48
CA LEU A 5 8.36 25.52 19.82
C LEU A 5 7.72 25.21 18.47
N TRP A 6 8.36 24.36 17.65
CA TRP A 6 7.80 23.94 16.35
C TRP A 6 6.48 23.20 16.52
N ALA A 7 6.37 22.29 17.49
CA ALA A 7 5.13 21.58 17.76
C ALA A 7 4.00 22.52 18.19
N SER A 8 4.30 23.55 18.99
CA SER A 8 3.30 24.56 19.37
C SER A 8 2.88 25.44 18.20
N ALA A 9 3.84 25.88 17.38
CA ALA A 9 3.57 26.65 16.17
C ALA A 9 2.69 25.85 15.19
N ALA A 10 2.98 24.56 15.01
CA ALA A 10 2.21 23.69 14.14
C ALA A 10 0.72 23.64 14.53
N ARG A 11 0.42 23.43 15.82
CA ARG A 11 -0.97 23.42 16.32
C ARG A 11 -1.68 24.77 16.11
N ASN A 12 -0.97 25.88 16.32
CA ASN A 12 -1.55 27.21 16.09
C ASN A 12 -1.86 27.45 14.61
N TYR A 13 -0.98 27.01 13.71
CA TYR A 13 -1.22 27.11 12.27
C TYR A 13 -2.36 26.20 11.81
N GLU A 14 -2.46 24.96 12.33
CA GLU A 14 -3.61 24.09 12.04
C GLU A 14 -4.93 24.73 12.50
N ALA A 15 -4.98 25.26 13.72
CA ALA A 15 -6.17 25.93 14.25
C ALA A 15 -6.55 27.18 13.44
N ALA A 16 -5.56 27.84 12.83
CA ALA A 16 -5.75 28.98 11.94
C ALA A 16 -6.08 28.58 10.48
N GLY A 17 -6.12 27.28 10.15
CA GLY A 17 -6.32 26.80 8.79
C GLY A 17 -5.13 26.99 7.84
N LEU A 18 -3.96 27.38 8.37
CA LEU A 18 -2.72 27.58 7.62
C LEU A 18 -1.97 26.25 7.51
N LEU A 19 -2.53 25.32 6.73
CA LEU A 19 -2.12 23.92 6.73
C LEU A 19 -0.70 23.71 6.18
N GLN A 20 -0.22 24.54 5.25
CA GLN A 20 1.12 24.40 4.69
C GLN A 20 2.20 24.79 5.71
N GLU A 21 1.96 25.87 6.45
CA GLU A 21 2.79 26.35 7.54
C GLU A 21 2.80 25.33 8.68
N ALA A 22 1.64 24.76 8.99
CA ALA A 22 1.51 23.66 9.94
C ALA A 22 2.33 22.43 9.52
N ALA A 23 2.25 22.01 8.25
CA ALA A 23 3.01 20.89 7.72
C ALA A 23 4.52 21.10 7.86
N ARG A 24 5.03 22.29 7.50
CA ARG A 24 6.44 22.67 7.70
C ARG A 24 6.86 22.62 9.16
N CYS A 25 6.00 23.09 10.07
CA CYS A 25 6.29 23.05 11.51
C CYS A 25 6.27 21.61 12.05
N HIS A 26 5.32 20.77 11.63
CA HIS A 26 5.29 19.36 11.99
C HIS A 26 6.52 18.61 11.49
N HIS A 27 6.98 18.90 10.26
CA HIS A 27 8.21 18.33 9.72
C HIS A 27 9.43 18.69 10.57
N ARG A 28 9.60 19.98 10.90
CA ARG A 28 10.69 20.46 11.77
C ARG A 28 10.60 19.95 13.21
N ALA A 29 9.40 19.65 13.69
CA ALA A 29 9.16 19.07 15.00
C ALA A 29 9.32 17.54 15.04
N GLY A 30 9.72 16.89 13.94
CA GLY A 30 9.83 15.43 13.88
C GLY A 30 8.48 14.70 13.86
N SER A 31 7.36 15.42 13.77
CA SER A 31 6.00 14.87 13.63
C SER A 31 5.73 14.47 12.17
N LEU A 32 6.56 13.58 11.63
CA LEU A 32 6.66 13.31 10.20
C LEU A 32 5.37 12.77 9.59
N ARG A 33 4.65 11.89 10.30
CA ARG A 33 3.36 11.37 9.84
C ARG A 33 2.36 12.51 9.59
N ARG A 34 2.21 13.43 10.55
CA ARG A 34 1.28 14.55 10.42
C ARG A 34 1.70 15.51 9.30
N ALA A 35 3.00 15.75 9.14
CA ALA A 35 3.50 16.55 8.02
C ALA A 35 3.16 15.91 6.65
N VAL A 36 3.37 14.60 6.51
CA VAL A 36 3.02 13.85 5.28
C VAL A 36 1.54 13.90 4.99
N ASP A 37 0.68 13.77 6.02
CA ASP A 37 -0.77 13.84 5.88
C ASP A 37 -1.21 15.22 5.39
N LEU A 38 -0.75 16.30 6.03
CA LEU A 38 -1.08 17.67 5.63
C LEU A 38 -0.57 18.02 4.23
N TYR A 39 0.66 17.61 3.88
CA TYR A 39 1.14 17.78 2.51
C TYR A 39 0.30 16.97 1.51
N ALA A 40 -0.22 15.79 1.89
CA ALA A 40 -1.15 15.02 1.07
C ALA A 40 -2.46 15.77 0.83
N GLU A 41 -3.06 16.29 1.90
CA GLU A 41 -4.32 17.03 1.88
C GLU A 41 -4.25 18.27 0.99
N LEU A 42 -3.08 18.90 0.93
CA LEU A 42 -2.80 20.06 0.07
C LEU A 42 -2.40 19.70 -1.38
N GLY A 43 -2.30 18.42 -1.73
CA GLY A 43 -1.79 17.99 -3.05
C GLY A 43 -0.29 18.21 -3.25
N LEU A 44 0.45 18.56 -2.19
CA LEU A 44 1.89 18.80 -2.17
C LEU A 44 2.66 17.46 -2.09
N HIS A 45 2.52 16.66 -3.15
CA HIS A 45 3.01 15.29 -3.16
C HIS A 45 4.54 15.16 -3.18
N HIS A 46 5.24 16.15 -3.73
CA HIS A 46 6.72 16.18 -3.72
C HIS A 46 7.28 16.39 -2.32
N GLU A 47 6.70 17.33 -1.57
CA GLU A 47 7.06 17.63 -0.20
C GLU A 47 6.79 16.42 0.70
N ALA A 48 5.59 15.83 0.59
CA ALA A 48 5.27 14.60 1.30
C ALA A 48 6.23 13.45 0.99
N ALA A 49 6.60 13.26 -0.29
CA ALA A 49 7.55 12.24 -0.69
C ALA A 49 8.96 12.47 -0.11
N THR A 50 9.37 13.74 -0.02
CA THR A 50 10.65 14.13 0.57
C THR A 50 10.68 13.79 2.06
N VAL A 51 9.64 14.15 2.81
CA VAL A 51 9.52 13.81 4.24
C VAL A 51 9.54 12.29 4.46
N LEU A 52 8.86 11.52 3.60
CA LEU A 52 8.88 10.05 3.66
C LEU A 52 10.29 9.49 3.44
N ALA A 53 11.01 10.00 2.44
CA ALA A 53 12.37 9.55 2.14
C ALA A 53 13.36 9.89 3.26
N GLU A 54 13.27 11.09 3.85
CA GLU A 54 14.08 11.50 5.00
C GLU A 54 13.86 10.60 6.22
N ASN A 55 12.67 10.01 6.35
CA ASN A 55 12.34 9.06 7.41
C ASN A 55 12.65 7.58 7.05
N GLY A 56 13.44 7.33 6.02
CA GLY A 56 13.80 5.98 5.58
C GLY A 56 12.69 5.24 4.79
N ASN A 57 11.56 5.87 4.49
CA ASN A 57 10.50 5.31 3.65
C ASN A 57 10.55 5.88 2.21
N ALA A 58 11.70 5.75 1.57
CA ALA A 58 11.90 6.23 0.21
C ALA A 58 10.99 5.53 -0.81
N VAL A 59 10.66 4.25 -0.61
CA VAL A 59 9.75 3.50 -1.49
C VAL A 59 8.33 4.05 -1.41
N GLY A 60 7.84 4.39 -0.21
CA GLY A 60 6.56 5.08 -0.04
C GLY A 60 6.55 6.48 -0.64
N GLY A 61 7.64 7.23 -0.51
CA GLY A 61 7.81 8.52 -1.19
C GLY A 61 7.77 8.38 -2.72
N ALA A 62 8.47 7.40 -3.27
CA ALA A 62 8.49 7.15 -4.70
C ALA A 62 7.12 6.69 -5.23
N TRP A 63 6.39 5.85 -4.49
CA TRP A 63 5.00 5.52 -4.83
C TRP A 63 4.13 6.78 -4.89
N ARG A 64 4.27 7.70 -3.93
CA ARG A 64 3.50 8.95 -3.93
C ARG A 64 3.81 9.82 -5.14
N LEU A 65 5.08 9.93 -5.54
CA LEU A 65 5.48 10.66 -6.75
C LEU A 65 4.89 10.03 -8.01
N ALA A 66 4.98 8.71 -8.16
CA ALA A 66 4.45 8.03 -9.33
C ALA A 66 2.90 8.03 -9.34
N HIS A 67 2.26 7.63 -8.25
CA HIS A 67 0.82 7.42 -8.23
C HIS A 67 0.02 8.72 -8.11
N HIS A 68 0.44 9.66 -7.26
CA HIS A 68 -0.32 10.89 -6.99
C HIS A 68 0.21 12.12 -7.73
N ALA A 69 1.54 12.27 -7.84
CA ALA A 69 2.13 13.42 -8.54
C ALA A 69 2.25 13.19 -10.07
N HIS A 70 2.03 11.96 -10.54
CA HIS A 70 2.27 11.55 -11.94
C HIS A 70 3.68 11.92 -12.45
N ASP A 71 4.68 11.88 -11.56
CA ASP A 71 6.08 12.17 -11.88
C ASP A 71 6.94 10.89 -11.79
N PRO A 72 6.98 10.08 -12.86
CA PRO A 72 7.77 8.85 -12.88
C PRO A 72 9.29 9.13 -12.86
N ALA A 73 9.74 10.30 -13.30
CA ALA A 73 11.15 10.66 -13.30
C ALA A 73 11.66 10.90 -11.87
N ALA A 74 10.93 11.69 -11.08
CA ALA A 74 11.25 11.93 -9.68
C ALA A 74 11.12 10.64 -8.83
N ALA A 75 10.10 9.81 -9.08
CA ALA A 75 9.94 8.53 -8.41
C ALA A 75 11.16 7.62 -8.62
N ARG A 76 11.63 7.46 -9.88
CA ARG A 76 12.82 6.65 -10.19
C ARG A 76 14.11 7.24 -9.63
N LEU A 77 14.21 8.57 -9.56
CA LEU A 77 15.35 9.22 -8.91
C LEU A 77 15.37 8.91 -7.40
N MET A 78 14.21 8.93 -6.76
CA MET A 78 14.07 8.60 -5.33
C MET A 78 14.42 7.13 -5.05
N LEU A 79 13.93 6.20 -5.88
CA LEU A 79 14.29 4.77 -5.76
C LEU A 79 15.79 4.54 -5.89
N ARG A 80 16.45 5.20 -6.86
CA ARG A 80 17.92 5.08 -7.06
C ARG A 80 18.74 5.56 -5.87
N ARG A 81 18.24 6.56 -5.13
CA ARG A 81 18.94 7.16 -3.98
C ARG A 81 18.77 6.37 -2.69
N ALA A 82 17.86 5.40 -2.65
CA ALA A 82 17.60 4.59 -1.46
C ALA A 82 17.59 3.09 -1.79
N PRO A 83 18.75 2.50 -2.15
CA PRO A 83 18.87 1.07 -2.36
C PRO A 83 18.79 0.35 -1.00
N GLY A 84 17.58 0.00 -0.57
CA GLY A 84 17.31 -0.77 0.64
C GLY A 84 16.78 -2.16 0.32
N PRO A 85 17.14 -3.20 1.09
CA PRO A 85 16.56 -4.54 0.95
C PRO A 85 15.07 -4.59 1.34
N ALA A 86 14.59 -3.58 2.08
CA ALA A 86 13.19 -3.41 2.46
C ALA A 86 12.32 -3.24 1.21
N GLY A 87 11.70 -4.35 0.79
CA GLY A 87 10.64 -4.37 -0.20
C GLY A 87 11.11 -4.35 -1.66
N ARG A 88 11.97 -5.29 -2.09
CA ARG A 88 12.24 -5.52 -3.53
C ARG A 88 10.96 -5.57 -4.37
N LEU A 89 9.89 -6.16 -3.82
CA LEU A 89 8.58 -6.16 -4.46
C LEU A 89 7.91 -4.78 -4.47
N LEU A 90 7.91 -4.04 -3.36
CA LEU A 90 7.38 -2.67 -3.32
C LEU A 90 8.11 -1.76 -4.32
N HIS A 91 9.43 -1.88 -4.43
CA HIS A 91 10.22 -1.21 -5.46
C HIS A 91 9.74 -1.61 -6.86
N ARG A 92 9.51 -2.91 -7.11
CA ARG A 92 8.99 -3.41 -8.40
C ARG A 92 7.61 -2.85 -8.72
N LEU A 93 6.71 -2.75 -7.74
CA LEU A 93 5.38 -2.15 -7.91
C LEU A 93 5.48 -0.65 -8.24
N VAL A 94 6.38 0.09 -7.59
CA VAL A 94 6.63 1.51 -7.93
C VAL A 94 7.21 1.63 -9.35
N SER A 95 8.17 0.79 -9.73
CA SER A 95 8.70 0.75 -11.10
C SER A 95 7.59 0.48 -12.11
N ALA A 96 6.77 -0.55 -11.88
CA ALA A 96 5.64 -0.88 -12.75
C ALA A 96 4.64 0.30 -12.88
N ARG A 97 4.41 1.05 -11.79
CA ARG A 97 3.60 2.29 -11.86
C ARG A 97 4.26 3.35 -12.74
N CYS A 98 5.57 3.53 -12.64
CA CYS A 98 6.29 4.50 -13.47
C CYS A 98 6.26 4.08 -14.95
N ASP A 99 6.40 2.79 -15.23
CA ASP A 99 6.39 2.24 -16.58
C ASP A 99 5.01 2.40 -17.23
N LEU A 100 3.91 2.24 -16.46
CA LEU A 100 2.56 2.57 -16.94
C LEU A 100 2.39 4.03 -17.35
N LEU A 101 2.95 4.97 -16.58
CA LEU A 101 2.88 6.40 -16.90
C LEU A 101 3.65 6.74 -18.17
N ASP A 102 4.73 6.02 -18.45
CA ASP A 102 5.52 6.16 -19.66
C ASP A 102 4.90 5.43 -20.87
N GLY A 103 3.77 4.74 -20.70
CA GLY A 103 3.11 3.98 -21.76
C GLY A 103 3.81 2.68 -22.14
N VAL A 104 4.60 2.10 -21.24
CA VAL A 104 5.29 0.82 -21.43
C VAL A 104 4.30 -0.36 -21.32
N SER A 105 4.67 -1.52 -21.86
CA SER A 105 3.86 -2.74 -21.97
C SER A 105 3.22 -3.20 -20.65
N GLU A 106 1.96 -3.64 -20.74
CA GLU A 106 1.18 -4.31 -19.67
C GLU A 106 1.94 -5.51 -19.06
N THR A 107 2.80 -6.18 -19.83
CA THR A 107 3.59 -7.34 -19.38
C THR A 107 4.44 -7.05 -18.13
N VAL A 108 5.03 -5.85 -18.05
CA VAL A 108 5.87 -5.49 -16.89
C VAL A 108 5.03 -5.39 -15.62
N VAL A 109 3.78 -4.93 -15.76
CA VAL A 109 2.84 -4.82 -14.65
C VAL A 109 2.36 -6.19 -14.22
N THR A 110 2.00 -7.07 -15.17
CA THR A 110 1.56 -8.43 -14.83
C THR A 110 2.64 -9.20 -14.09
N ASP A 111 3.91 -9.09 -14.48
CA ASP A 111 4.99 -9.78 -13.76
C ASP A 111 5.19 -9.25 -12.33
N ALA A 112 4.90 -7.96 -12.09
CA ALA A 112 4.93 -7.38 -10.76
C ALA A 112 3.74 -7.83 -9.91
N LEU A 113 2.56 -8.00 -10.53
CA LEU A 113 1.36 -8.50 -9.88
C LEU A 113 1.47 -9.99 -9.53
N ASP A 114 2.10 -10.81 -10.38
CA ASP A 114 2.35 -12.22 -10.09
C ASP A 114 3.28 -12.38 -8.89
N ALA A 115 4.38 -11.63 -8.85
CA ALA A 115 5.27 -11.61 -7.69
C ALA A 115 4.57 -11.12 -6.40
N ALA A 116 3.55 -10.25 -6.53
CA ALA A 116 2.74 -9.83 -5.39
C ALA A 116 1.77 -10.93 -4.93
N GLN A 117 1.16 -11.67 -5.85
CA GLN A 117 0.34 -12.83 -5.51
C GLN A 117 1.15 -13.88 -4.77
N ASP A 118 2.33 -14.26 -5.27
CA ASP A 118 3.19 -15.26 -4.63
C ASP A 118 3.56 -14.87 -3.19
N LEU A 119 3.91 -13.59 -2.98
CA LEU A 119 4.22 -13.09 -1.64
C LEU A 119 2.97 -13.05 -0.75
N LEU A 120 1.81 -12.65 -1.28
CA LEU A 120 0.58 -12.59 -0.50
C LEU A 120 0.07 -13.99 -0.12
N ASP A 121 0.30 -15.00 -0.93
CA ASP A 121 -0.16 -16.38 -0.73
C ASP A 121 0.64 -17.14 0.34
N GLY A 122 1.97 -16.96 0.41
CA GLY A 122 2.80 -17.71 1.36
C GLY A 122 4.06 -16.99 1.86
N GLY A 123 4.27 -15.74 1.46
CA GLY A 123 5.42 -14.94 1.85
C GLY A 123 5.33 -14.35 3.27
N PRO A 124 6.37 -13.62 3.71
CA PRO A 124 6.36 -12.95 5.00
C PRO A 124 5.21 -11.92 5.09
N PRO A 125 4.62 -11.72 6.28
CA PRO A 125 3.50 -10.79 6.47
C PRO A 125 3.92 -9.31 6.40
N ASP A 126 5.22 -9.02 6.48
CA ASP A 126 5.76 -7.67 6.44
C ASP A 126 5.33 -6.97 5.14
N ASP A 127 4.81 -5.75 5.30
CA ASP A 127 4.26 -4.92 4.21
C ASP A 127 3.13 -5.57 3.37
N ALA A 128 2.59 -6.74 3.74
CA ALA A 128 1.60 -7.46 2.94
C ALA A 128 0.38 -6.60 2.59
N GLN A 129 -0.17 -5.86 3.55
CA GLN A 129 -1.29 -4.95 3.28
C GLN A 129 -0.93 -3.82 2.31
N ARG A 130 0.29 -3.30 2.37
CA ARG A 130 0.77 -2.26 1.46
C ARG A 130 0.96 -2.82 0.05
N ILE A 131 1.54 -4.02 -0.05
CA ILE A 131 1.72 -4.77 -1.30
C ILE A 131 0.36 -5.04 -1.95
N GLU A 132 -0.59 -5.58 -1.19
CA GLU A 132 -1.97 -5.83 -1.65
C GLU A 132 -2.60 -4.53 -2.19
N SER A 133 -2.54 -3.45 -1.41
CA SER A 133 -3.13 -2.16 -1.79
C SER A 133 -2.54 -1.60 -3.09
N TRP A 134 -1.22 -1.66 -3.25
CA TRP A 134 -0.54 -1.15 -4.45
C TRP A 134 -0.77 -2.04 -5.67
N ALA A 135 -0.77 -3.37 -5.48
CA ALA A 135 -1.08 -4.33 -6.54
C ALA A 135 -2.53 -4.17 -7.05
N VAL A 136 -3.50 -3.99 -6.16
CA VAL A 136 -4.90 -3.71 -6.54
C VAL A 136 -4.98 -2.42 -7.36
N LEU A 137 -4.32 -1.33 -6.93
CA LEU A 137 -4.33 -0.06 -7.67
C LEU A 137 -3.72 -0.19 -9.07
N LEU A 138 -2.65 -0.98 -9.23
CA LEU A 138 -2.05 -1.25 -10.54
C LEU A 138 -2.98 -2.06 -11.45
N ALA A 139 -3.59 -3.13 -10.93
CA ALA A 139 -4.53 -3.95 -11.67
C ALA A 139 -5.79 -3.16 -12.08
N GLU A 140 -6.26 -2.23 -11.24
CA GLU A 140 -7.34 -1.30 -11.58
C GLU A 140 -6.95 -0.35 -12.72
N GLU A 141 -5.73 0.19 -12.71
CA GLU A 141 -5.24 1.11 -13.75
C GLU A 141 -5.20 0.45 -15.13
N ILE A 142 -4.70 -0.78 -15.22
CA ILE A 142 -4.68 -1.53 -16.49
C ILE A 142 -6.05 -2.13 -16.85
N ARG A 143 -7.10 -1.81 -16.09
CA ARG A 143 -8.49 -2.24 -16.31
C ARG A 143 -8.65 -3.77 -16.35
N ARG A 144 -7.91 -4.48 -15.50
CA ARG A 144 -7.92 -5.94 -15.37
C ARG A 144 -8.50 -6.36 -14.02
N PRO A 145 -9.84 -6.38 -13.87
CA PRO A 145 -10.48 -6.75 -12.61
C PRO A 145 -10.27 -8.22 -12.23
N ASP A 146 -9.96 -9.08 -13.19
CA ASP A 146 -9.53 -10.46 -12.97
C ASP A 146 -8.23 -10.50 -12.16
N LEU A 147 -7.27 -9.64 -12.46
CA LEU A 147 -6.03 -9.52 -11.70
C LEU A 147 -6.26 -8.97 -10.28
N VAL A 148 -7.22 -8.04 -10.11
CA VAL A 148 -7.62 -7.60 -8.77
C VAL A 148 -8.17 -8.76 -7.93
N ALA A 149 -9.04 -9.58 -8.53
CA ALA A 149 -9.60 -10.75 -7.86
C ALA A 149 -8.50 -11.77 -7.49
N LEU A 150 -7.50 -11.97 -8.36
CA LEU A 150 -6.37 -12.86 -8.08
C LEU A 150 -5.48 -12.34 -6.93
N VAL A 151 -5.22 -11.04 -6.86
CA VAL A 151 -4.49 -10.42 -5.73
C VAL A 151 -5.23 -10.65 -4.41
N PHE A 152 -6.55 -10.40 -4.37
CA PHE A 152 -7.34 -10.66 -3.16
C PHE A 152 -7.42 -12.15 -2.82
N ALA A 153 -7.57 -13.02 -3.82
CA ALA A 153 -7.59 -14.46 -3.61
C ALA A 153 -6.28 -14.96 -2.99
N ALA A 154 -5.13 -14.48 -3.48
CA ALA A 154 -3.83 -14.78 -2.88
C ALA A 154 -3.73 -14.26 -1.43
N ALA A 155 -4.18 -13.03 -1.18
CA ALA A 155 -4.19 -12.48 0.18
C ALA A 155 -5.11 -13.25 1.15
N VAL A 156 -6.25 -13.76 0.68
CA VAL A 156 -7.14 -14.60 1.51
C VAL A 156 -6.50 -15.96 1.78
N ARG A 157 -5.89 -16.60 0.77
CA ARG A 157 -5.22 -17.91 0.95
C ARG A 157 -4.02 -17.82 1.89
N GLY A 158 -3.25 -16.74 1.82
CA GLY A 158 -2.16 -16.47 2.76
C GLY A 158 -2.58 -15.85 4.09
N ASP A 159 -3.86 -15.96 4.45
CA ASP A 159 -4.45 -15.51 5.73
C ASP A 159 -4.10 -14.06 6.08
N ARG A 160 -4.13 -13.16 5.10
CA ARG A 160 -3.85 -11.74 5.33
C ARG A 160 -5.03 -11.09 6.04
N GLN A 161 -4.76 -10.53 7.21
CA GLN A 161 -5.77 -9.94 8.08
C GLN A 161 -6.70 -8.98 7.31
N GLY A 162 -8.00 -9.27 7.33
CA GLY A 162 -9.04 -8.43 6.71
C GLY A 162 -9.07 -8.44 5.18
N ALA A 163 -8.32 -9.32 4.49
CA ALA A 163 -8.31 -9.39 3.02
C ALA A 163 -9.70 -9.70 2.45
N ALA A 164 -10.43 -10.65 3.03
CA ALA A 164 -11.81 -10.97 2.61
C ALA A 164 -12.75 -9.75 2.73
N GLN A 165 -12.64 -8.99 3.82
CA GLN A 165 -13.42 -7.77 4.03
C GLN A 165 -13.07 -6.69 3.00
N ARG A 166 -11.78 -6.49 2.70
CA ARG A 166 -11.33 -5.52 1.68
C ARG A 166 -11.77 -5.94 0.28
N TRP A 167 -11.72 -7.22 -0.04
CA TRP A 167 -12.25 -7.76 -1.30
C TRP A 167 -13.76 -7.49 -1.43
N GLN A 168 -14.53 -7.74 -0.36
CA GLN A 168 -15.96 -7.43 -0.33
C GLN A 168 -16.25 -5.94 -0.58
N VAL A 169 -15.53 -5.05 0.12
CA VAL A 169 -15.68 -3.60 -0.05
C VAL A 169 -15.35 -3.19 -1.49
N TRP A 170 -14.28 -3.73 -2.06
CA TRP A 170 -13.90 -3.47 -3.44
C TRP A 170 -14.97 -3.94 -4.42
N ALA A 171 -15.45 -5.18 -4.30
CA ALA A 171 -16.44 -5.76 -5.19
C ALA A 171 -17.79 -5.03 -5.11
N GLN A 172 -18.20 -4.63 -3.90
CA GLN A 172 -19.42 -3.85 -3.68
C GLN A 172 -19.30 -2.48 -4.35
N ARG A 173 -18.15 -1.79 -4.18
CA ARG A 173 -17.88 -0.50 -4.82
C ARG A 173 -17.89 -0.61 -6.35
N ARG A 174 -17.27 -1.67 -6.90
CA ARG A 174 -17.03 -1.79 -8.33
C ARG A 174 -18.23 -2.33 -9.11
N TYR A 175 -18.98 -3.26 -8.51
CA TYR A 175 -20.02 -4.03 -9.19
C TYR A 175 -21.37 -4.03 -8.46
N GLY A 176 -21.48 -3.38 -7.30
CA GLY A 176 -22.70 -3.41 -6.49
C GLY A 176 -22.98 -4.78 -5.85
N MET A 177 -22.01 -5.71 -5.87
CA MET A 177 -22.19 -7.07 -5.37
C MET A 177 -21.43 -7.32 -4.07
N ARG A 178 -22.05 -8.09 -3.19
CA ARG A 178 -21.41 -8.63 -2.00
C ARG A 178 -20.90 -10.04 -2.30
N ILE A 179 -19.58 -10.22 -2.27
CA ILE A 179 -18.97 -11.54 -2.43
C ILE A 179 -18.93 -12.22 -1.06
N VAL A 180 -19.46 -13.43 -0.95
CA VAL A 180 -19.26 -14.25 0.25
C VAL A 180 -17.99 -15.06 0.04
N VAL A 181 -16.92 -14.66 0.71
CA VAL A 181 -15.67 -15.44 0.78
C VAL A 181 -15.83 -16.37 1.97
N ALA A 182 -15.77 -17.69 1.75
CA ALA A 182 -15.79 -18.63 2.85
C ALA A 182 -14.55 -18.39 3.73
N GLU A 183 -14.73 -18.18 5.02
CA GLU A 183 -13.59 -18.15 5.95
C GLU A 183 -12.88 -19.51 5.90
N PRO A 184 -11.54 -19.54 5.97
CA PRO A 184 -10.84 -20.81 6.12
C PRO A 184 -11.40 -21.49 7.37
N ALA A 185 -11.91 -22.72 7.19
CA ALA A 185 -12.44 -23.52 8.27
C ALA A 185 -11.36 -23.63 9.33
N HIS A 186 -11.53 -22.93 10.44
CA HIS A 186 -10.73 -23.18 11.63
C HIS A 186 -11.00 -24.62 12.01
N ASP A 187 -9.92 -25.39 12.11
CA ASP A 187 -9.85 -26.82 12.41
C ASP A 187 -11.07 -27.26 13.23
N VAL A 188 -12.06 -27.82 12.52
CA VAL A 188 -13.15 -28.50 13.20
C VAL A 188 -12.53 -29.81 13.63
N ASP A 189 -12.16 -29.92 14.89
CA ASP A 189 -11.78 -31.18 15.52
C ASP A 189 -12.84 -32.22 15.17
N VAL A 190 -12.59 -33.01 14.12
CA VAL A 190 -13.44 -34.14 13.77
C VAL A 190 -13.10 -35.21 14.80
N VAL A 191 -13.77 -35.14 15.95
CA VAL A 191 -13.83 -36.23 16.91
C VAL A 191 -14.50 -37.41 16.21
N PHE A 192 -13.70 -38.32 15.65
CA PHE A 192 -14.17 -39.64 15.23
C PHE A 192 -14.53 -40.45 16.48
N ALA A 193 -15.75 -40.25 16.97
CA ALA A 193 -16.35 -41.12 17.95
C ALA A 193 -16.79 -42.42 17.27
N GLY A 194 -16.13 -43.52 17.65
CA GLY A 194 -16.79 -44.82 17.72
C GLY A 194 -16.52 -45.76 16.55
N ALA A 195 -15.48 -46.57 16.74
CA ALA A 195 -15.30 -47.85 16.07
C ALA A 195 -16.58 -48.72 16.09
N ARG A 196 -16.88 -49.38 14.97
CA ARG A 196 -17.48 -50.73 14.99
C ARG A 196 -16.71 -51.61 14.03
N ARG A 197 -15.95 -52.55 14.60
CA ARG A 197 -15.44 -53.72 13.89
C ARG A 197 -16.63 -54.58 13.51
N TRP A 198 -16.71 -54.98 12.25
CA TRP A 198 -17.49 -56.14 11.84
C TRP A 198 -16.48 -57.26 11.59
N THR A 199 -16.57 -58.28 12.43
CA THR A 199 -16.07 -59.64 12.18
C THR A 199 -16.78 -60.25 10.99
#